data_AF-A0A7J5XTY3-F1
#
_entry.id   AF-A0A7J5XTY3-F1
#
_cell.length_a   1.000
_cell.length_b   1.000
_cell.length_c   1.000
_cell.angle_alpha   90.00
_cell.angle_beta   90.00
_cell.angle_gamma   90.00
#
_symmetry.space_group_name_H-M   'P 1'
#
loop_
_entity.id
_entity.type
_entity.pdbx_description
1 polymer ?
#
loop_
_entity_poly.entity_id
_entity_poly.type
_entity_poly.pdbx_seq_one_letter_code
_entity_poly.pdbx_strand_id
1 'polypeptide(L)'
;MERRQKVRVLVDEMRRYEANPTRSQCLTVIRKIIRQRVTLGCGYTSLLIQVKNRIENVNRGGVYAHHRASRSSSTYKRGPTDTYGCTTFLPKLPPEETNETVEQNRQRLVEIYRQEGAGGVERAEVKNQMELTFCLQRRHINELPPPDIENMRSKWPFLFTPRCIYAHFELLRHQCAS
;
A
#
# COMPACT_ATOMS: atom_id res chain seq x y z
N MET A 1 -2.97 -2.95 30.65
CA MET A 1 -1.93 -3.68 29.90
C MET A 1 -2.31 -3.76 28.43
N GLU A 2 -1.59 -3.02 27.58
CA GLU A 2 -1.83 -2.95 26.12
C GLU A 2 -1.57 -4.30 25.43
N ARG A 3 -2.31 -4.62 24.36
CA ARG A 3 -2.26 -5.93 23.65
C ARG A 3 -0.84 -6.30 23.21
N ARG A 4 -0.05 -5.32 22.77
CA ARG A 4 1.33 -5.52 22.31
C ARG A 4 2.26 -5.96 23.45
N GLN A 5 2.06 -5.45 24.66
CA GLN A 5 2.89 -5.79 25.81
C GLN A 5 2.67 -7.24 26.25
N LYS A 6 1.42 -7.73 26.18
CA LYS A 6 1.09 -9.15 26.43
C LYS A 6 1.84 -10.11 25.51
N VAL A 7 1.91 -9.76 24.21
CA VAL A 7 2.59 -10.58 23.21
C VAL A 7 4.10 -10.58 23.45
N ARG A 8 4.70 -9.43 23.81
CA ARG A 8 6.14 -9.35 24.13
C ARG A 8 6.52 -10.27 25.28
N VAL A 9 5.84 -10.13 26.43
CA VAL A 9 6.10 -10.95 27.62
C VAL A 9 5.95 -12.44 27.32
N LEU A 10 4.92 -12.83 26.56
CA LEU A 10 4.71 -14.23 26.17
C LEU A 10 5.85 -14.76 25.30
N VAL A 11 6.29 -14.00 24.31
CA VAL A 11 7.39 -14.40 23.42
C VAL A 11 8.70 -14.47 24.19
N ASP A 12 8.97 -13.52 25.08
CA ASP A 12 10.17 -13.51 25.90
C ASP A 12 10.22 -14.75 26.80
N GLU A 13 9.08 -15.15 27.38
CA GLU A 13 9.00 -16.36 28.20
C GLU A 13 9.18 -17.64 27.37
N MET A 14 8.54 -17.74 26.20
CA MET A 14 8.70 -18.89 25.31
C MET A 14 10.15 -19.05 24.83
N ARG A 15 10.84 -17.94 24.56
CA ARG A 15 12.23 -17.93 24.08
C ARG A 15 13.27 -18.30 25.14
N ARG A 16 12.89 -18.35 26.42
CA ARG A 16 13.75 -18.90 27.49
C ARG A 16 13.96 -20.41 27.35
N TYR A 17 12.99 -21.12 26.77
CA TYR A 17 13.02 -22.57 26.61
C TYR A 17 13.50 -22.98 25.22
N GLU A 18 13.08 -22.27 24.18
CA GLU A 18 13.49 -22.53 22.80
C GLU A 18 13.59 -21.22 22.02
N ALA A 19 14.74 -20.94 21.43
CA ALA A 19 14.94 -19.68 20.70
C ALA A 19 14.03 -19.55 19.45
N ASN A 20 13.69 -20.69 18.83
CA ASN A 20 13.00 -20.80 17.54
C ASN A 20 11.79 -21.76 17.58
N PRO A 21 10.79 -21.54 18.46
CA PRO A 21 9.71 -22.51 18.61
C PRO A 21 8.92 -22.65 17.31
N THR A 22 8.61 -23.90 16.98
CA THR A 22 7.78 -24.27 15.84
C THR A 22 6.36 -23.72 15.98
N ARG A 23 5.65 -23.65 14.86
CA ARG A 23 4.26 -23.15 14.84
C ARG A 23 3.33 -23.98 15.73
N SER A 24 3.53 -25.30 15.80
CA SER A 24 2.73 -26.22 16.63
C SER A 24 2.97 -25.99 18.14
N GLN A 25 4.22 -25.76 18.54
CA GLN A 25 4.58 -25.41 19.92
C GLN A 25 3.95 -24.06 20.32
N CYS A 26 4.06 -23.04 19.46
CA CYS A 26 3.42 -21.74 19.70
C CYS A 26 1.90 -21.86 19.85
N LEU A 27 1.27 -22.64 18.98
CA LEU A 27 -0.17 -22.87 19.02
C LEU A 27 -0.61 -23.59 20.29
N THR A 28 0.20 -24.53 20.79
CA THR A 28 -0.08 -25.25 22.04
C THR A 28 -0.10 -24.30 23.24
N VAL A 29 0.90 -23.42 23.35
CA VAL A 29 0.99 -22.42 24.43
C VAL A 29 -0.18 -21.44 24.36
N ILE A 30 -0.47 -20.90 23.17
CA ILE A 30 -1.57 -19.95 22.95
C ILE A 30 -2.93 -20.57 23.30
N ARG A 31 -3.18 -21.82 22.89
CA ARG A 31 -4.43 -22.53 23.21
C ARG A 31 -4.59 -22.73 24.72
N LYS A 32 -3.52 -23.02 25.46
CA LYS A 32 -3.56 -23.16 26.92
C LYS A 32 -3.90 -21.82 27.61
N ILE A 33 -3.31 -20.72 27.15
CA ILE A 33 -3.55 -19.38 27.71
C ILE A 33 -4.99 -18.90 27.45
N ILE A 34 -5.51 -19.11 26.24
CA ILE A 34 -6.87 -18.71 25.89
C ILE A 34 -7.90 -19.62 26.57
N ARG A 35 -7.62 -20.92 26.75
CA ARG A 35 -8.51 -21.83 27.48
C ARG A 35 -8.70 -21.47 28.96
N GLN A 36 -7.73 -20.79 29.59
CA GLN A 36 -7.86 -20.28 30.96
C GLN A 36 -8.72 -19.01 31.08
N ARG A 37 -9.17 -18.39 29.97
CA ARG A 37 -10.06 -17.22 29.95
C ARG A 37 -11.22 -17.48 28.98
N VAL A 38 -12.35 -17.92 29.52
CA VAL A 38 -13.48 -18.56 28.84
C VAL A 38 -14.00 -17.83 27.58
N THR A 39 -14.57 -18.66 26.69
CA THR A 39 -15.52 -18.45 25.58
C THR A 39 -15.00 -18.14 24.15
N LEU A 40 -15.22 -19.16 23.30
CA LEU A 40 -15.41 -19.25 21.85
C LEU A 40 -15.26 -17.97 21.00
N GLY A 41 -14.39 -18.07 19.99
CA GLY A 41 -14.38 -17.19 18.81
C GLY A 41 -12.97 -17.01 18.25
N CYS A 42 -12.57 -17.84 17.28
CA CYS A 42 -11.57 -17.63 16.20
C CYS A 42 -10.24 -16.89 16.48
N GLY A 43 -9.87 -16.56 17.72
CA GLY A 43 -8.83 -15.57 18.04
C GLY A 43 -7.41 -16.12 18.08
N TYR A 44 -7.25 -17.44 18.08
CA TYR A 44 -5.93 -18.09 18.17
C TYR A 44 -5.08 -17.88 16.91
N THR A 45 -5.70 -17.75 15.73
CA THR A 45 -4.98 -17.54 14.46
C THR A 45 -4.27 -16.19 14.46
N SER A 46 -4.99 -15.13 14.85
CA SER A 46 -4.43 -13.77 14.91
C SER A 46 -3.27 -13.67 15.91
N LEU A 47 -3.39 -14.32 17.07
CA LEU A 47 -2.34 -14.33 18.09
C LEU A 47 -1.15 -15.20 17.66
N LEU A 48 -1.41 -16.33 17.01
CA LEU A 48 -0.36 -17.20 16.46
C LEU A 48 0.46 -16.49 15.38
N ILE A 49 -0.19 -15.76 14.47
CA ILE A 49 0.48 -14.96 13.44
C ILE A 49 1.35 -13.89 14.11
N GLN A 50 0.82 -13.17 15.09
CA GLN A 50 1.57 -12.12 15.82
C GLN A 50 2.79 -12.68 16.55
N VAL A 51 2.64 -13.83 17.21
CA VAL A 51 3.74 -14.51 17.92
C VAL A 51 4.80 -14.99 16.92
N LYS A 52 4.40 -15.65 15.82
CA LYS A 52 5.36 -16.16 14.84
C LYS A 52 6.13 -15.05 14.14
N ASN A 53 5.44 -13.98 13.73
CA ASN A 53 6.08 -12.81 13.13
C ASN A 53 7.06 -12.13 14.09
N ARG A 54 6.72 -12.05 15.38
CA ARG A 54 7.62 -11.45 16.39
C ARG A 54 8.87 -12.31 16.58
N ILE A 55 8.72 -13.63 16.67
CA ILE A 55 9.85 -14.57 16.78
C ILE A 55 10.78 -14.40 15.57
N GLU A 56 10.24 -14.45 14.36
CA GLU A 56 11.03 -14.27 13.13
C GLU A 56 11.73 -12.91 13.08
N ASN A 57 11.04 -11.83 13.46
CA ASN A 57 11.61 -10.49 13.45
C ASN A 57 12.74 -10.32 14.49
N VAL A 58 12.63 -10.96 15.65
CA VAL A 58 13.69 -10.94 16.67
C VAL A 58 14.88 -11.80 16.24
N ASN A 59 14.61 -12.95 15.62
CA ASN A 59 15.66 -13.85 15.11
C ASN A 59 16.39 -13.28 13.88
N ARG A 60 15.79 -12.34 13.16
CA ARG A 60 16.44 -11.51 12.12
C ARG A 60 17.40 -10.45 12.70
N GLY A 61 17.62 -10.42 14.02
CA GLY A 61 18.50 -9.48 14.70
C GLY A 61 19.93 -9.52 14.16
N GLY A 62 20.34 -8.46 13.46
CA GLY A 62 21.73 -8.21 13.03
C GLY A 62 21.86 -7.79 11.57
N VAL A 63 21.12 -8.41 10.64
CA VAL A 63 21.38 -8.20 9.19
C VAL A 63 20.84 -6.86 8.67
N TYR A 64 19.74 -6.36 9.22
CA TYR A 64 19.12 -5.10 8.77
C TYR A 64 19.59 -3.84 9.50
N ALA A 65 20.25 -3.98 10.66
CA ALA A 65 20.76 -2.83 11.41
C ALA A 65 21.89 -2.11 10.66
N HIS A 66 22.75 -2.88 9.97
CA HIS A 66 23.83 -2.33 9.15
C HIS A 66 23.33 -1.57 7.91
N HIS A 67 22.22 -2.00 7.30
CA HIS A 67 21.67 -1.32 6.11
C HIS A 67 20.95 0.01 6.41
N ARG A 68 20.52 0.26 7.65
CA ARG A 68 19.89 1.55 8.02
C ARG A 68 20.90 2.62 8.44
N ALA A 69 22.00 2.23 9.10
CA ALA A 69 23.04 3.17 9.51
C ALA A 69 23.81 3.78 8.32
N SER A 70 23.89 3.08 7.18
CA SER A 70 24.55 3.57 5.97
C SER A 70 23.69 4.55 5.13
N ARG A 71 22.40 4.73 5.47
CA ARG A 71 21.46 5.54 4.66
C ARG A 71 21.26 6.98 5.17
N SER A 72 21.99 7.41 6.18
CA SER A 72 21.86 8.76 6.74
C SER A 72 22.61 9.85 5.95
N SER A 73 23.20 9.55 4.78
CA SER A 73 23.98 10.55 4.02
C SER A 73 23.80 10.54 2.50
N SER A 74 22.64 10.13 1.97
CA SER A 74 22.38 10.33 0.53
C SER A 74 20.96 10.80 0.25
N THR A 75 20.87 12.11 0.03
CA THR A 75 19.80 12.76 -0.72
C THR A 75 19.67 12.10 -2.10
N TYR A 76 18.48 11.57 -2.40
CA TYR A 76 18.04 11.04 -3.70
C TYR A 76 18.77 9.79 -4.20
N LYS A 77 18.05 8.66 -4.23
CA LYS A 77 17.76 7.76 -5.37
C LYS A 77 17.21 6.45 -4.80
N ARG A 78 15.88 6.26 -4.82
CA ARG A 78 15.28 4.93 -4.62
C ARG A 78 15.60 4.11 -5.87
N GLY A 79 16.44 3.09 -5.71
CA GLY A 79 16.83 2.18 -6.78
C GLY A 79 15.69 1.24 -7.23
N PRO A 80 15.87 0.50 -8.34
CA PRO A 80 14.78 -0.12 -9.11
C PRO A 80 14.33 -1.51 -8.61
N THR A 81 14.65 -1.92 -7.39
CA THR A 81 14.70 -3.36 -7.04
C THR A 81 13.91 -3.73 -5.77
N ASP A 82 12.87 -2.97 -5.42
CA ASP A 82 11.92 -3.34 -4.35
C ASP A 82 10.47 -3.07 -4.78
N THR A 83 10.14 -3.52 -5.98
CA THR A 83 8.85 -3.23 -6.61
C THR A 83 7.91 -4.41 -6.44
N TYR A 84 7.23 -4.48 -5.30
CA TYR A 84 5.98 -5.24 -5.23
C TYR A 84 4.95 -4.53 -6.16
N GLY A 85 4.83 -5.01 -7.40
CA GLY A 85 3.66 -4.81 -8.28
C GLY A 85 3.40 -3.42 -8.90
N CYS A 86 4.25 -2.40 -8.69
CA CYS A 86 4.05 -1.06 -9.25
C CYS A 86 5.20 -0.64 -10.19
N THR A 87 5.18 -1.13 -11.43
CA THR A 87 6.23 -0.84 -12.42
C THR A 87 6.12 0.57 -12.99
N THR A 88 4.94 1.18 -12.97
CA THR A 88 4.67 2.52 -13.54
C THR A 88 4.40 3.56 -12.46
N PHE A 89 5.31 3.68 -11.48
CA PHE A 89 5.14 4.60 -10.34
C PHE A 89 4.98 6.07 -10.78
N LEU A 90 5.76 6.50 -11.77
CA LEU A 90 5.73 7.85 -12.36
C LEU A 90 5.86 7.74 -13.91
N PRO A 91 4.73 7.69 -14.64
CA PRO A 91 4.72 7.57 -16.09
C PRO A 91 5.28 8.84 -16.75
N LYS A 92 5.96 8.67 -17.88
CA LYS A 92 6.34 9.80 -18.74
C LYS A 92 5.11 10.30 -19.52
N LEU A 93 5.18 11.54 -19.97
CA LEU A 93 4.16 12.14 -20.81
C LEU A 93 4.13 11.41 -22.18
N PRO A 94 2.95 11.12 -22.77
CA PRO A 94 2.87 10.49 -24.08
C PRO A 94 3.61 11.31 -25.16
N PRO A 95 4.22 10.69 -26.18
CA PRO A 95 5.03 11.41 -27.17
C PRO A 95 4.26 12.48 -27.96
N GLU A 96 2.96 12.28 -28.15
CA GLU A 96 2.07 13.14 -28.94
C GLU A 96 1.46 14.29 -28.11
N GLU A 97 1.67 14.26 -26.79
CA GLU A 97 1.02 15.18 -25.86
C GLU A 97 2.01 16.23 -25.32
N THR A 98 1.49 17.32 -24.77
CA THR A 98 2.25 18.32 -24.02
C THR A 98 1.69 18.46 -22.60
N ASN A 99 2.40 19.12 -21.69
CA ASN A 99 1.83 19.37 -20.35
C ASN A 99 0.53 20.20 -20.43
N GLU A 100 0.41 21.09 -21.42
CA GLU A 100 -0.77 21.93 -21.62
C GLU A 100 -1.98 21.12 -22.10
N THR A 101 -1.80 20.24 -23.09
CA THR A 101 -2.89 19.38 -23.60
C THR A 101 -3.36 18.39 -22.54
N VAL A 102 -2.45 17.82 -21.76
CA VAL A 102 -2.80 16.93 -20.64
C VAL A 102 -3.57 17.69 -19.54
N GLU A 103 -3.21 18.94 -19.25
CA GLU A 103 -3.94 19.77 -18.30
C GLU A 103 -5.33 20.19 -18.83
N GLN A 104 -5.46 20.47 -20.13
CA GLN A 104 -6.76 20.70 -20.78
C GLN A 104 -7.67 19.47 -20.69
N ASN A 105 -7.13 18.28 -20.94
CA ASN A 105 -7.85 17.01 -20.78
C ASN A 105 -8.30 16.81 -19.32
N ARG A 106 -7.46 17.17 -18.34
CA ARG A 106 -7.86 17.14 -16.92
C ARG A 106 -9.02 18.10 -16.63
N GLN A 107 -8.95 19.34 -17.12
CA GLN A 107 -10.03 20.31 -16.92
C GLN A 107 -11.34 19.84 -17.55
N ARG A 108 -11.27 19.20 -18.72
CA ARG A 108 -12.42 18.60 -19.39
C ARG A 108 -13.07 17.48 -18.55
N LEU A 109 -12.27 16.62 -17.93
CA LEU A 109 -12.77 15.60 -16.98
C LEU A 109 -13.51 16.24 -15.78
N VAL A 110 -12.97 17.33 -15.23
CA VAL A 110 -13.64 18.04 -14.12
C VAL A 110 -14.98 18.63 -14.58
N GLU A 111 -15.04 19.19 -15.78
CA GLU A 111 -16.27 19.77 -16.33
C GLU A 111 -17.34 18.70 -16.59
N ILE A 112 -16.98 17.56 -17.18
CA ILE A 112 -17.92 16.44 -17.37
C ILE A 112 -18.48 15.98 -16.02
N TYR A 113 -17.62 15.84 -15.01
CA TYR A 113 -18.07 15.46 -13.68
C TYR A 113 -18.98 16.53 -13.05
N ARG A 114 -18.73 17.82 -13.31
CA ARG A 114 -19.60 18.90 -12.82
C ARG A 114 -21.01 18.80 -13.43
N GLN A 115 -21.11 18.44 -14.71
CA GLN A 115 -22.37 18.37 -15.44
C GLN A 115 -23.18 17.10 -15.12
N GLU A 116 -22.49 15.96 -14.97
CA GLU A 116 -23.14 14.64 -14.93
C GLU A 116 -22.81 13.83 -13.66
N GLY A 117 -21.95 14.36 -12.80
CA GLY A 117 -21.43 13.64 -11.65
C GLY A 117 -20.73 12.34 -12.03
N ALA A 118 -20.90 11.32 -11.19
CA ALA A 118 -20.35 10.00 -11.43
C ALA A 118 -20.98 9.29 -12.64
N GLY A 119 -22.14 9.72 -13.14
CA GLY A 119 -22.80 9.14 -14.31
C GLY A 119 -22.01 9.34 -15.61
N GLY A 120 -21.18 10.39 -15.67
CA GLY A 120 -20.32 10.67 -16.83
C GLY A 120 -19.24 9.60 -17.09
N VAL A 121 -19.00 8.68 -16.15
CA VAL A 121 -17.99 7.62 -16.26
C VAL A 121 -18.23 6.67 -17.44
N GLU A 122 -19.46 6.57 -17.92
CA GLU A 122 -19.84 5.74 -19.06
C GLU A 122 -19.44 6.34 -20.41
N ARG A 123 -19.06 7.62 -20.45
CA ARG A 123 -18.61 8.27 -21.68
C ARG A 123 -17.28 7.70 -22.14
N ALA A 124 -17.22 7.31 -23.42
CA ALA A 124 -15.97 6.93 -24.07
C ALA A 124 -14.90 8.03 -23.95
N GLU A 125 -15.32 9.31 -24.02
CA GLU A 125 -14.46 10.48 -23.81
C GLU A 125 -13.75 10.44 -22.45
N VAL A 126 -14.47 10.15 -21.36
CA VAL A 126 -13.91 10.09 -20.01
C VAL A 126 -12.88 8.97 -19.90
N LYS A 127 -13.15 7.79 -20.47
CA LYS A 127 -12.18 6.68 -20.47
C LYS A 127 -10.87 7.09 -21.15
N ASN A 128 -10.96 7.65 -22.36
CA ASN A 128 -9.78 8.05 -23.13
C ASN A 128 -8.98 9.15 -22.42
N GLN A 129 -9.67 10.17 -21.90
CA GLN A 129 -9.03 11.26 -21.16
C GLN A 129 -8.38 10.78 -19.86
N MET A 130 -8.99 9.83 -19.14
CA MET A 130 -8.40 9.24 -17.95
C MET A 130 -7.09 8.49 -18.24
N GLU A 131 -6.99 7.82 -19.39
CA GLU A 131 -5.76 7.16 -19.83
C GLU A 131 -4.68 8.17 -20.26
N LEU A 132 -5.03 9.16 -21.09
CA LEU A 132 -4.11 10.22 -21.53
C LEU A 132 -3.54 11.04 -20.36
N THR A 133 -4.37 11.30 -19.36
CA THR A 133 -3.99 12.08 -18.19
C THR A 133 -3.32 11.26 -17.08
N PHE A 134 -3.08 9.96 -17.29
CA PHE A 134 -2.51 9.07 -16.28
C PHE A 134 -1.17 9.57 -15.74
N CYS A 135 -0.29 10.11 -16.59
CA CYS A 135 0.99 10.67 -16.16
C CYS A 135 0.82 11.83 -15.16
N LEU A 136 -0.16 12.71 -15.37
CA LEU A 136 -0.45 13.84 -14.51
C LEU A 136 -1.18 13.42 -13.23
N GLN A 137 -2.08 12.44 -13.30
CA GLN A 137 -2.70 11.82 -12.12
C GLN A 137 -1.63 11.29 -11.18
N ARG A 138 -0.69 10.50 -11.69
CA ARG A 138 0.42 9.94 -10.89
C ARG A 138 1.34 11.02 -10.33
N ARG A 139 1.60 12.09 -11.09
CA ARG A 139 2.37 13.25 -10.62
C ARG A 139 1.70 13.87 -9.39
N HIS A 140 0.41 14.21 -9.49
CA HIS A 140 -0.35 14.81 -8.39
C HIS A 140 -0.51 13.85 -7.19
N ILE A 141 -0.79 12.56 -7.42
CA ILE A 141 -0.92 11.57 -6.33
C ILE A 141 0.38 11.41 -5.54
N ASN A 142 1.52 11.49 -6.22
CA ASN A 142 2.84 11.31 -5.61
C ASN A 142 3.49 12.61 -5.15
N GLU A 143 2.77 13.74 -5.17
CA GLU A 143 3.29 15.03 -4.68
C GLU A 143 3.75 14.93 -3.21
N LEU A 144 4.80 15.69 -2.89
CA LEU A 144 5.32 15.83 -1.53
C LEU A 144 5.36 17.32 -1.19
N PRO A 145 4.63 17.79 -0.15
CA PRO A 145 3.80 17.00 0.77
C PRO A 145 2.57 16.37 0.08
N PRO A 146 2.02 15.26 0.62
CA PRO A 146 0.84 14.64 0.06
C PRO A 146 -0.31 15.65 -0.02
N PRO A 147 -1.02 15.72 -1.16
CA PRO A 147 -2.15 16.62 -1.30
C PRO A 147 -3.30 16.20 -0.38
N ASP A 148 -4.06 17.18 0.08
CA ASP A 148 -5.31 16.93 0.78
C ASP A 148 -6.30 16.13 -0.10
N ILE A 149 -7.11 15.28 0.52
CA ILE A 149 -8.04 14.39 -0.20
C ILE A 149 -9.12 15.19 -0.93
N GLU A 150 -9.63 16.29 -0.35
CA GLU A 150 -10.64 17.12 -1.03
C GLU A 150 -10.03 17.90 -2.20
N ASN A 151 -8.78 18.35 -2.07
CA ASN A 151 -8.02 18.92 -3.21
C ASN A 151 -7.80 17.87 -4.31
N MET A 152 -7.44 16.64 -3.96
CA MET A 152 -7.29 15.55 -4.92
C MET A 152 -8.63 15.25 -5.62
N ARG A 153 -9.73 15.19 -4.87
CA ARG A 153 -11.07 14.95 -5.41
C ARG A 153 -11.54 16.08 -6.33
N SER A 154 -11.24 17.33 -6.02
CA SER A 154 -11.60 18.45 -6.89
C SER A 154 -10.83 18.44 -8.21
N LYS A 155 -9.55 18.03 -8.18
CA LYS A 155 -8.72 17.93 -9.39
C LYS A 155 -9.02 16.69 -10.24
N TRP A 156 -9.40 15.59 -9.60
CA TRP A 156 -9.59 14.27 -10.22
C TRP A 156 -10.83 13.54 -9.69
N PRO A 157 -12.04 14.07 -9.92
CA PRO A 157 -13.25 13.52 -9.29
C PRO A 157 -13.55 12.09 -9.76
N PHE A 158 -13.22 11.75 -11.02
CA PHE A 158 -13.40 10.40 -11.54
C PHE A 158 -12.51 9.35 -10.87
N LEU A 159 -11.32 9.70 -10.35
CA LEU A 159 -10.49 8.76 -9.57
C LEU A 159 -11.19 8.26 -8.30
N PHE A 160 -12.22 8.95 -7.82
CA PHE A 160 -13.00 8.54 -6.65
C PHE A 160 -14.25 7.71 -7.04
N THR A 161 -14.33 7.26 -8.29
CA THR A 161 -15.34 6.28 -8.72
C THR A 161 -14.72 4.88 -8.79
N PRO A 162 -15.44 3.81 -8.40
CA PRO A 162 -14.91 2.45 -8.42
C PRO A 162 -14.34 2.06 -9.79
N ARG A 163 -15.07 2.31 -10.88
CA ARG A 163 -14.65 1.92 -12.23
C ARG A 163 -13.31 2.54 -12.63
N CYS A 164 -13.14 3.85 -12.43
CA CYS A 164 -11.91 4.54 -12.80
C CYS A 164 -10.74 4.19 -11.88
N ILE A 165 -10.96 4.01 -10.56
CA ILE A 165 -9.87 3.64 -9.67
C ILE A 165 -9.35 2.23 -9.97
N TYR A 166 -10.25 1.28 -10.29
CA TYR A 166 -9.84 -0.04 -10.76
C TYR A 166 -9.03 0.05 -12.05
N ALA A 167 -9.50 0.81 -13.05
CA ALA A 167 -8.76 1.01 -14.29
C ALA A 167 -7.37 1.67 -14.05
N HIS A 168 -7.29 2.66 -13.16
CA HIS A 168 -6.02 3.28 -12.77
C HIS A 168 -5.06 2.27 -12.12
N PHE A 169 -5.57 1.38 -11.26
CA PHE A 169 -4.76 0.31 -10.68
C PHE A 169 -4.25 -0.69 -11.71
N GLU A 170 -5.06 -1.03 -12.72
CA GLU A 170 -4.63 -1.92 -13.81
C GLU A 170 -3.45 -1.34 -14.59
N LEU A 171 -3.47 -0.03 -14.87
CA LEU A 171 -2.35 0.66 -15.54
C LEU A 171 -1.04 0.62 -14.74
N LEU A 172 -1.11 0.50 -13.41
CA LEU A 172 0.09 0.36 -12.57
C LEU A 172 0.76 -1.02 -12.68
N ARG A 173 0.05 -2.03 -13.19
CA ARG A 173 0.50 -3.44 -13.26
C ARG A 173 1.03 -3.86 -14.64
N HIS A 174 0.69 -3.14 -15.73
CA HIS A 174 0.84 -3.63 -17.11
C HIS A 174 2.07 -3.12 -17.89
N GLN A 175 3.30 -3.32 -17.37
CA GLN A 175 4.53 -3.26 -18.19
C GLN A 175 5.49 -4.46 -17.96
N CYS A 176 4.98 -5.60 -17.49
CA CYS A 176 5.70 -6.87 -17.50
C CYS A 176 5.21 -7.76 -18.66
N ALA A 177 5.45 -7.33 -19.90
CA ALA A 177 5.35 -8.16 -21.09
C ALA A 177 6.27 -7.58 -22.18
N SER A 178 7.55 -7.90 -22.09
CA SER A 178 8.57 -7.75 -23.14
C SER A 178 9.63 -8.82 -22.92
#